data_AF-A0A3A4U663-F1
#
_entry.id   AF-A0A3A4U663-F1
#
_cell.length_a   1.000
_cell.length_b   1.000
_cell.length_c   1.000
_cell.angle_alpha   90.00
_cell.angle_beta   90.00
_cell.angle_gamma   90.00
#
_symmetry.space_group_name_H-M   'P 1'
#
loop_
_entity.id
_entity.type
_entity.pdbx_description
1 polymer ?
#
loop_
_entity_poly.entity_id
_entity_poly.type
_entity_poly.pdbx_seq_one_letter_code
_entity_poly.pdbx_strand_id
1 'polypeptide(L)'
;MVKEKSVFYEELTQIGLQELQESMSRALGLAVVVAYPDGRLLTKPSNLSSFCAMLDSNPEAQARCAASREVSARTTVAAGEEVFHTCHAGLVHLAVPLQVAGETVA
;
A
#
# COMPACT_ATOMS: atom_id res chain seq x y z
N MET A 1 7.52 4.36 21.16
CA MET A 1 7.29 4.54 19.71
C MET A 1 8.07 3.62 18.77
N VAL A 2 9.39 3.78 18.52
CA VAL A 2 10.05 3.01 17.43
C VAL A 2 10.05 1.49 17.66
N LYS A 3 10.25 1.06 18.91
CA LYS A 3 10.17 -0.36 19.29
C LYS A 3 8.75 -0.94 19.14
N GLU A 4 7.71 -0.20 19.53
CA GLU A 4 6.32 -0.66 19.43
C GLU A 4 5.86 -0.81 17.97
N LYS A 5 6.20 0.14 17.09
CA LYS A 5 5.91 0.02 15.67
C LYS A 5 6.62 -1.19 15.03
N SER A 6 7.84 -1.49 15.45
CA SER A 6 8.56 -2.69 15.00
C SER A 6 7.82 -3.98 15.38
N VAL A 7 7.21 -4.03 16.56
CA VAL A 7 6.43 -5.20 17.02
C VAL A 7 5.18 -5.38 16.14
N PHE A 8 4.44 -4.30 15.83
CA PHE A 8 3.27 -4.39 14.96
C PHE A 8 3.59 -4.95 13.56
N TYR A 9 4.72 -4.58 12.96
CA TYR A 9 5.08 -5.10 11.63
C TYR A 9 5.41 -6.60 11.66
N GLU A 10 6.07 -7.08 12.72
CA GLU A 10 6.33 -8.50 12.92
C GLU A 10 5.02 -9.27 13.10
N GLU A 11 4.12 -8.77 13.94
CA GLU A 11 2.79 -9.36 14.16
C GLU A 11 1.96 -9.41 12.87
N LEU A 12 1.86 -8.30 12.14
CA LEU A 12 1.17 -8.22 10.86
C LEU A 12 1.70 -9.25 9.86
N THR A 13 3.02 -9.46 9.83
CA THR A 13 3.63 -10.48 8.98
C THR A 13 3.27 -11.88 9.44
N GLN A 14 3.31 -12.16 10.75
CA GLN A 14 3.01 -13.47 11.32
C GLN A 14 1.53 -13.88 11.18
N ILE A 15 0.59 -12.94 11.24
CA ILE A 15 -0.84 -13.22 11.09
C ILE A 15 -1.28 -13.44 9.63
N GLY A 16 -0.36 -13.30 8.67
CA GLY A 16 -0.66 -13.52 7.26
C GLY A 16 -1.30 -12.31 6.56
N LEU A 17 -0.77 -11.10 6.80
CA LEU A 17 -1.25 -9.89 6.12
C LEU A 17 -1.21 -10.01 4.59
N GLN A 18 -0.19 -10.70 4.04
CA GLN A 18 -0.07 -10.93 2.59
C GLN A 18 -1.25 -11.77 2.07
N GLU A 19 -1.60 -12.85 2.75
CA GLU A 19 -2.69 -13.75 2.37
C GLU A 19 -4.06 -13.07 2.52
N LEU A 20 -4.23 -12.26 3.56
CA LEU A 20 -5.43 -11.46 3.77
C LEU A 20 -5.62 -10.47 2.59
N GLN A 21 -4.58 -9.72 2.26
CA GLN A 21 -4.58 -8.83 1.11
C GLN A 21 -4.90 -9.56 -0.20
N GLU A 22 -4.28 -10.71 -0.45
CA GLU A 22 -4.51 -11.49 -1.67
C GLU A 22 -5.95 -11.97 -1.77
N SER A 23 -6.54 -12.38 -0.64
CA SER A 23 -7.96 -12.73 -0.55
C SER A 23 -8.86 -11.54 -0.90
N MET A 24 -8.59 -10.35 -0.32
CA MET A 24 -9.32 -9.12 -0.64
C MET A 24 -9.19 -8.75 -2.12
N SER A 25 -7.98 -8.80 -2.65
CA SER A 25 -7.67 -8.50 -4.05
C SER A 25 -8.47 -9.39 -5.01
N ARG A 26 -8.55 -10.69 -4.72
CA ARG A 26 -9.38 -11.65 -5.48
C ARG A 26 -10.87 -11.37 -5.33
N ALA A 27 -11.35 -11.07 -4.12
CA ALA A 27 -12.76 -10.84 -3.87
C ALA A 27 -13.28 -9.56 -4.53
N LEU A 28 -12.46 -8.49 -4.54
CA LEU A 28 -12.82 -7.19 -5.11
C LEU A 28 -12.48 -7.08 -6.61
N GLY A 29 -11.63 -7.96 -7.13
CA GLY A 29 -11.11 -7.84 -8.50
C GLY A 29 -10.19 -6.63 -8.69
N LEU A 30 -9.62 -6.09 -7.62
CA LEU A 30 -8.76 -4.90 -7.62
C LEU A 30 -7.30 -5.27 -7.34
N ALA A 31 -6.39 -4.44 -7.83
CA ALA A 31 -5.00 -4.47 -7.38
C ALA A 31 -4.94 -3.97 -5.94
N VAL A 32 -4.26 -4.71 -5.05
CA VAL A 32 -4.11 -4.33 -3.64
C VAL A 32 -2.66 -4.46 -3.23
N VAL A 33 -2.21 -3.49 -2.43
CA VAL A 33 -0.89 -3.50 -1.79
C VAL A 33 -0.99 -2.73 -0.47
N VAL A 34 -0.23 -3.15 0.53
CA VAL A 34 -0.05 -2.44 1.80
C VAL A 34 1.34 -1.81 1.80
N ALA A 35 1.41 -0.54 2.17
CA ALA A 35 2.64 0.22 2.22
C ALA A 35 2.87 0.76 3.63
N TYR A 36 4.12 0.93 4.04
CA TYR A 36 4.46 1.70 5.22
C TYR A 36 4.01 3.17 5.05
N PRO A 37 3.94 3.95 6.14
CA PRO A 37 3.59 5.38 6.08
C PRO A 37 4.55 6.23 5.23
N ASP A 38 5.74 5.71 4.90
CA ASP A 38 6.72 6.34 4.01
C ASP A 38 6.55 5.92 2.53
N GLY A 39 5.56 5.09 2.21
CA GLY A 39 5.27 4.61 0.85
C GLY A 39 6.04 3.36 0.40
N ARG A 40 7.01 2.87 1.19
CA ARG A 40 7.67 1.58 0.89
C ARG A 40 6.65 0.46 1.03
N LEU A 41 6.80 -0.59 0.23
CA LEU A 41 5.84 -1.70 0.27
C LEU A 41 6.09 -2.57 1.52
N LEU A 42 5.02 -2.85 2.27
CA LEU A 42 5.00 -3.82 3.36
C LEU A 42 4.64 -5.21 2.82
N THR A 43 3.76 -5.28 1.81
CA THR A 43 3.38 -6.52 1.11
C THR A 43 3.80 -6.48 -0.36
N LYS A 44 3.82 -7.65 -1.01
CA LYS A 44 3.96 -7.70 -2.48
C LYS A 44 2.63 -7.31 -3.12
N PRO A 45 2.62 -6.57 -4.25
CA PRO A 45 1.39 -6.25 -4.95
C PRO A 45 0.61 -7.50 -5.39
N SER A 46 -0.70 -7.46 -5.23
CA SER A 46 -1.63 -8.52 -5.67
C SER A 46 -2.50 -8.00 -6.81
N ASN A 47 -2.79 -8.87 -7.81
CA ASN A 47 -3.71 -8.60 -8.93
C ASN A 47 -3.42 -7.29 -9.70
N LEU A 48 -2.14 -7.03 -10.01
CA LEU A 48 -1.78 -5.90 -10.86
C LEU A 48 -2.41 -6.04 -12.24
N SER A 49 -2.97 -4.94 -12.76
CA SER A 49 -3.39 -4.89 -14.16
C SER A 49 -2.19 -5.03 -15.10
N SER A 50 -2.43 -5.45 -16.34
CA SER A 50 -1.38 -5.55 -17.37
C SER A 50 -0.64 -4.22 -17.57
N PHE A 51 -1.36 -3.10 -17.46
CA PHE A 51 -0.77 -1.77 -17.54
C PHE A 51 0.19 -1.49 -16.38
N CYS A 52 -0.24 -1.74 -15.14
CA CYS A 52 0.64 -1.53 -13.97
C CYS A 52 1.84 -2.50 -13.98
N ALA A 53 1.64 -3.75 -14.40
CA ALA A 53 2.73 -4.72 -14.54
C ALA A 53 3.76 -4.29 -15.61
N MET A 54 3.29 -3.70 -16.72
CA MET A 54 4.17 -3.11 -17.72
C MET A 54 5.02 -1.97 -17.14
N LEU A 55 4.41 -1.06 -16.37
CA LEU A 55 5.15 0.02 -15.70
C LEU A 55 6.17 -0.52 -14.69
N ASP A 56 5.81 -1.54 -13.90
CA ASP A 56 6.69 -2.12 -12.88
C ASP A 56 7.92 -2.82 -13.49
N SER A 57 7.83 -3.29 -14.75
CA SER A 57 8.95 -3.88 -15.48
C SER A 57 10.01 -2.86 -15.95
N ASN A 58 9.71 -1.56 -15.89
CA ASN A 58 10.62 -0.49 -16.28
C ASN A 58 11.12 0.26 -15.02
N PRO A 59 12.43 0.28 -14.72
CA PRO A 59 12.97 0.90 -13.50
C PRO A 59 12.63 2.39 -13.33
N GLU A 60 12.59 3.15 -14.42
CA GLU A 60 12.25 4.58 -14.37
C GLU A 60 10.77 4.77 -14.03
N ALA A 61 9.89 4.00 -14.66
CA ALA A 61 8.46 4.02 -14.36
C ALA A 61 8.19 3.51 -12.94
N GLN A 62 8.89 2.47 -12.49
CA GLN A 62 8.82 1.95 -11.12
C GLN A 62 9.20 3.03 -10.09
N ALA A 63 10.23 3.84 -10.35
CA ALA A 63 10.60 4.95 -9.48
C ALA A 63 9.48 6.00 -9.40
N ARG A 64 8.81 6.32 -10.52
CA ARG A 64 7.65 7.24 -10.53
C ARG A 64 6.43 6.63 -9.82
N CYS A 65 6.18 5.33 -9.98
CA CYS A 65 5.18 4.58 -9.20
C CYS A 65 5.46 4.69 -7.69
N ALA A 66 6.72 4.50 -7.27
CA ALA A 66 7.11 4.58 -5.86
C ALA A 66 6.91 5.98 -5.29
N ALA A 67 7.34 7.03 -6.00
CA ALA A 67 7.12 8.41 -5.58
C ALA A 67 5.61 8.75 -5.46
N SER A 68 4.81 8.29 -6.42
CA SER A 68 3.36 8.44 -6.38
C SER A 68 2.72 7.72 -5.17
N ARG A 69 3.21 6.53 -4.82
CA ARG A 69 2.75 5.78 -3.64
C ARG A 69 3.16 6.47 -2.34
N GLU A 70 4.36 7.03 -2.26
CA GLU A 70 4.83 7.79 -1.10
C GLU A 70 3.94 9.00 -0.82
N VAL A 71 3.58 9.78 -1.84
CA VAL A 71 2.63 10.89 -1.68
C VAL A 71 1.29 10.39 -1.16
N SER A 72 0.72 9.36 -1.81
CA SER A 72 -0.57 8.78 -1.41
C SER A 72 -0.54 8.27 0.04
N ALA A 73 0.50 7.56 0.46
CA ALA A 73 0.62 7.01 1.81
C ALA A 73 0.70 8.14 2.85
N ARG A 74 1.58 9.13 2.63
CA ARG A 74 1.71 10.28 3.53
C ARG A 74 0.42 11.08 3.64
N THR A 75 -0.29 11.31 2.53
CA THR A 75 -1.57 12.00 2.53
C THR A 75 -2.63 11.24 3.31
N THR A 76 -2.74 9.92 3.12
CA THR A 76 -3.72 9.07 3.82
C THR A 76 -3.43 9.01 5.32
N VAL A 77 -2.17 8.85 5.70
CA VAL A 77 -1.74 8.85 7.10
C VAL A 77 -2.02 10.20 7.78
N ALA A 78 -1.78 11.30 7.07
CA ALA A 78 -2.05 12.64 7.59
C ALA A 78 -3.56 12.94 7.71
N ALA A 79 -4.37 12.44 6.77
CA ALA A 79 -5.82 12.59 6.80
C ALA A 79 -6.46 11.72 7.90
N GLY A 80 -5.92 10.51 8.13
CA GLY A 80 -6.50 9.55 9.08
C GLY A 80 -7.80 8.90 8.58
N GLU A 81 -8.15 9.11 7.31
CA GLU A 81 -9.33 8.60 6.63
C GLU A 81 -8.96 8.18 5.19
N GLU A 82 -9.90 7.56 4.47
CA GLU A 82 -9.67 7.12 3.10
C GLU A 82 -9.48 8.28 2.11
N VAL A 83 -8.54 8.10 1.18
CA VAL A 83 -8.18 9.11 0.19
C VAL A 83 -8.18 8.50 -1.21
N PHE A 84 -8.91 9.14 -2.13
CA PHE A 84 -8.75 8.87 -3.56
C PHE A 84 -7.50 9.58 -4.08
N HIS A 85 -6.61 8.83 -4.72
CA HIS A 85 -5.37 9.34 -5.27
C HIS A 85 -5.25 9.00 -6.75
N THR A 86 -4.99 10.01 -7.58
CA THR A 86 -4.65 9.84 -8.99
C THR A 86 -3.14 9.66 -9.11
N CYS A 87 -2.69 8.50 -9.58
CA CYS A 87 -1.28 8.21 -9.73
C CYS A 87 -0.65 9.00 -10.88
N HIS A 88 0.68 9.01 -10.93
CA HIS A 88 1.45 9.71 -11.98
C HIS A 88 1.10 9.28 -13.43
N ALA A 89 0.50 8.09 -13.61
CA ALA A 89 0.09 7.55 -14.90
C ALA A 89 -1.42 7.78 -15.19
N GLY A 90 -2.14 8.52 -14.34
CA GLY A 90 -3.54 8.89 -14.53
C GLY A 90 -4.57 7.86 -14.04
N LEU A 91 -4.14 6.75 -13.42
CA LEU A 91 -5.05 5.79 -12.78
C LEU A 91 -5.43 6.24 -11.38
N VAL A 92 -6.66 5.95 -10.95
CA VAL A 92 -7.14 6.27 -9.60
C VAL A 92 -7.06 5.02 -8.72
N HIS A 93 -6.57 5.17 -7.50
CA HIS A 93 -6.63 4.17 -6.46
C HIS A 93 -7.14 4.77 -5.15
N LEU A 94 -7.82 3.95 -4.35
CA LEU A 94 -8.25 4.29 -2.99
C LEU A 94 -7.16 3.85 -2.01
N ALA A 95 -6.69 4.76 -1.19
CA ALA A 95 -5.81 4.47 -0.07
C ALA A 95 -6.61 4.55 1.24
N VAL A 96 -6.48 3.54 2.08
CA VAL A 96 -7.21 3.41 3.35
C VAL A 96 -6.17 3.20 4.46
N PRO A 97 -6.22 3.96 5.57
CA PRO A 97 -5.26 3.78 6.65
C PRO A 97 -5.49 2.44 7.37
N LEU A 98 -4.40 1.70 7.62
CA LEU A 98 -4.41 0.50 8.44
C LEU A 98 -4.04 0.88 9.87
N GLN A 99 -4.97 0.65 10.79
CA GLN A 99 -4.81 1.00 12.19
C GLN A 99 -4.70 -0.24 13.08
N VAL A 100 -3.73 -0.23 13.99
CA VAL A 100 -3.55 -1.24 15.04
C VAL A 100 -3.52 -0.52 16.38
N ALA A 101 -4.38 -0.94 17.31
CA ALA A 101 -4.51 -0.32 18.64
C ALA A 101 -4.69 1.23 18.62
N GLY A 102 -5.34 1.76 17.58
CA GLY A 102 -5.57 3.20 17.42
C GLY A 102 -4.41 3.97 16.79
N GLU A 103 -3.32 3.30 16.39
CA GLU A 103 -2.21 3.90 15.65
C GLU A 103 -2.24 3.52 14.17
N THR A 104 -2.08 4.49 13.28
CA THR A 104 -1.87 4.23 11.85
C THR A 104 -0.46 3.66 11.63
N VAL A 105 -0.41 2.44 11.12
CA VAL A 105 0.83 1.68 10.88
C VAL A 105 1.10 1.45 9.40
N ALA A 106 0.09 1.53 8.52
CA ALA A 106 0.23 1.39 7.08
C ALA A 106 -0.79 2.27 6.34
#